data_AF-A0A3A9K8M2-F1
#
_entry.id   AF-A0A3A9K8M2-F1
#
_cell.length_a   1.000
_cell.length_b   1.000
_cell.length_c   1.000
_cell.angle_alpha   90.00
_cell.angle_beta   90.00
_cell.angle_gamma   90.00
#
_symmetry.space_group_name_H-M   'P 1'
#
loop_
_entity.id
_entity.type
_entity.pdbx_description
1 polymer ?
#
loop_
_entity_poly.entity_id
_entity_poly.type
_entity_poly.pdbx_seq_one_letter_code
_entity_poly.pdbx_strand_id
1 'polypeptide(L)'
;MIVDNIKNIDFYLKINDGIAHGLKYIKDNDLTKLDVGKYEIDGEHLYLMIQNYKTKPINEGKWEAHRRYVDIQYIMQGKETVGYANVNKLRPFNEYDKTKDIVFLKGSGDFFTISEGYFAIFAPEDAHMPCIAYKEPQFVKKAVIKVLIH
;
A
#
# COMPACT_ATOMS: atom_id res chain seq x y z
N MET A 1 7.31 2.42 8.25
CA MET A 1 7.15 2.72 6.81
C MET A 1 8.49 2.71 6.09
N ILE A 2 8.56 2.07 4.91
CA ILE A 2 9.69 2.14 3.96
C ILE A 2 9.17 2.70 2.64
N VAL A 3 9.93 3.56 1.95
CA VAL A 3 9.60 4.04 0.60
C VAL A 3 10.88 4.04 -0.21
N ASP A 4 10.89 3.37 -1.37
CA ASP A 4 12.08 3.32 -2.22
C ASP A 4 11.70 2.96 -3.68
N ASN A 5 12.67 3.06 -4.58
CA ASN A 5 12.54 2.63 -5.95
C ASN A 5 12.70 1.10 -6.07
N ILE A 6 11.96 0.49 -6.99
CA ILE A 6 12.01 -0.95 -7.28
C ILE A 6 13.43 -1.47 -7.60
N LYS A 7 14.31 -0.61 -8.14
CA LYS A 7 15.72 -0.93 -8.40
C LYS A 7 16.50 -1.30 -7.13
N ASN A 8 16.03 -0.87 -5.96
CA ASN A 8 16.67 -1.10 -4.67
C ASN A 8 16.04 -2.26 -3.88
N ILE A 9 15.12 -3.04 -4.47
CA ILE A 9 14.41 -4.15 -3.77
C ILE A 9 15.38 -5.09 -3.05
N ASP A 10 16.53 -5.39 -3.66
CA ASP A 10 17.50 -6.35 -3.12
C ASP A 10 18.03 -5.96 -1.73
N PHE A 11 18.04 -4.65 -1.41
CA PHE A 11 18.43 -4.16 -0.08
C PHE A 11 17.46 -4.61 1.03
N TYR A 12 16.19 -4.83 0.69
CA TYR A 12 15.11 -5.10 1.64
C TYR A 12 14.76 -6.59 1.76
N LEU A 13 15.38 -7.47 0.98
CA LEU A 13 15.05 -8.91 0.98
C LEU A 13 15.39 -9.66 2.29
N LYS A 14 15.99 -8.98 3.27
CA LYS A 14 16.39 -9.56 4.56
C LYS A 14 15.61 -9.03 5.76
N ILE A 15 14.64 -8.14 5.55
CA ILE A 15 13.92 -7.50 6.68
C ILE A 15 12.86 -8.42 7.30
N ASN A 16 12.23 -9.28 6.50
CA ASN A 16 11.23 -10.27 6.90
C ASN A 16 10.97 -11.20 5.70
N ASP A 17 10.78 -12.50 5.94
CA ASP A 17 10.63 -13.50 4.87
C ASP A 17 9.37 -13.28 4.01
N GLY A 18 8.23 -12.95 4.62
CA GLY A 18 6.99 -12.66 3.90
C GLY A 18 7.09 -11.39 3.06
N ILE A 19 7.70 -10.33 3.62
CA ILE A 19 7.94 -9.09 2.88
C ILE A 19 8.92 -9.34 1.72
N ALA A 20 9.99 -10.10 1.96
CA ALA A 20 10.94 -10.49 0.92
C ALA A 20 10.27 -11.30 -0.19
N HIS A 21 9.35 -12.21 0.15
CA HIS A 21 8.56 -12.96 -0.83
C HIS A 21 7.69 -12.02 -1.68
N GLY A 22 6.98 -11.08 -1.06
CA GLY A 22 6.19 -10.07 -1.78
C GLY A 22 7.06 -9.20 -2.70
N LEU A 23 8.19 -8.70 -2.23
CA LEU A 23 9.10 -7.88 -3.05
C LEU A 23 9.71 -8.67 -4.22
N LYS A 24 10.11 -9.93 -4.00
CA LYS A 24 10.57 -10.82 -5.09
C LYS A 24 9.48 -11.03 -6.12
N TYR A 25 8.23 -11.22 -5.69
CA TYR A 25 7.12 -11.35 -6.63
C TYR A 25 6.98 -10.12 -7.53
N ILE A 26 7.13 -8.91 -7.00
CA ILE A 26 7.14 -7.67 -7.81
C ILE A 26 8.34 -7.66 -8.79
N LYS A 27 9.52 -8.05 -8.32
CA LYS A 27 10.76 -8.03 -9.12
C LYS A 27 10.74 -9.05 -10.27
N ASP A 28 10.18 -10.23 -10.04
CA ASP A 28 10.28 -11.37 -10.95
C ASP A 28 9.10 -11.47 -11.93
N ASN A 29 8.07 -10.63 -11.77
CA ASN A 29 6.86 -10.66 -12.59
C ASN A 29 6.56 -9.30 -13.23
N ASP A 30 6.12 -9.33 -14.49
CA ASP A 30 5.60 -8.15 -15.18
C ASP A 30 4.13 -7.90 -14.81
N LEU A 31 3.93 -7.25 -13.66
CA LEU A 31 2.60 -6.96 -13.11
C LEU A 31 1.79 -5.99 -13.99
N THR A 32 2.44 -5.26 -14.92
CA THR A 32 1.77 -4.28 -15.78
C THR A 32 0.78 -4.94 -16.74
N LYS A 33 0.96 -6.22 -17.04
CA LYS A 33 0.11 -7.04 -17.92
C LYS A 33 -1.11 -7.64 -17.23
N LEU A 34 -1.18 -7.55 -15.90
CA LEU A 34 -2.31 -8.09 -15.15
C LEU A 34 -3.52 -7.15 -15.20
N ASP A 35 -4.70 -7.74 -15.30
CA ASP A 35 -5.98 -7.05 -15.19
C ASP A 35 -6.27 -6.64 -13.74
N VAL A 36 -7.23 -5.73 -13.56
CA VAL A 36 -7.70 -5.34 -12.23
C VAL A 36 -8.33 -6.55 -11.56
N GLY A 37 -7.87 -6.89 -10.35
CA GLY A 37 -8.33 -8.07 -9.65
C GLY A 37 -7.46 -8.47 -8.46
N LYS A 38 -7.84 -9.58 -7.84
CA LYS A 38 -7.09 -10.24 -6.78
C LYS A 38 -6.44 -11.50 -7.34
N TYR A 39 -5.16 -11.70 -7.03
CA TYR A 39 -4.36 -12.85 -7.43
C TYR A 39 -3.73 -13.47 -6.20
N GLU A 40 -3.94 -14.76 -5.98
CA GLU A 40 -3.31 -15.50 -4.88
C GLU A 40 -1.87 -15.87 -5.27
N ILE A 41 -0.93 -15.65 -4.36
CA ILE A 41 0.48 -16.02 -4.53
C ILE A 41 0.80 -17.19 -3.59
N ASP A 42 0.38 -17.07 -2.34
CA ASP A 42 0.47 -18.10 -1.30
C ASP A 42 -0.80 -18.03 -0.42
N GLY A 43 -1.94 -18.33 -1.04
CA GLY A 43 -3.26 -18.31 -0.39
C GLY A 43 -3.55 -17.00 0.35
N GLU A 44 -3.92 -17.10 1.63
CA GLU A 44 -4.16 -15.94 2.49
C GLU A 44 -2.89 -15.33 3.07
N HIS A 45 -1.74 -16.02 3.02
CA HIS A 45 -0.49 -15.53 3.58
C HIS A 45 0.17 -14.48 2.69
N LEU A 46 -0.01 -14.60 1.37
CA LEU A 46 0.49 -13.63 0.40
C LEU A 46 -0.45 -13.55 -0.80
N TYR A 47 -1.00 -12.37 -1.05
CA TYR A 47 -1.79 -12.14 -2.25
C TYR A 47 -1.59 -10.73 -2.81
N LEU A 48 -1.81 -10.60 -4.12
CA LEU A 48 -1.68 -9.38 -4.87
C LEU A 48 -3.06 -8.83 -5.23
N MET A 49 -3.20 -7.52 -5.14
CA MET A 49 -4.32 -6.77 -5.69
C MET A 49 -3.81 -5.81 -6.75
N ILE A 50 -4.32 -5.94 -7.97
CA ILE A 50 -4.11 -4.96 -9.04
C ILE A 50 -5.27 -3.99 -9.03
N GLN A 51 -4.95 -2.71 -8.92
CA GLN A 51 -5.92 -1.62 -8.85
C GLN A 51 -5.66 -0.61 -9.97
N ASN A 52 -6.74 -0.09 -10.53
CA ASN A 52 -6.71 1.06 -11.43
C ASN A 52 -7.77 2.06 -10.95
N TYR A 53 -7.37 3.30 -10.72
CA TYR A 53 -8.25 4.34 -10.19
C TYR A 53 -7.78 5.71 -10.65
N LYS A 54 -8.69 6.68 -10.57
CA LYS A 54 -8.35 8.10 -10.65
C LYS A 54 -8.09 8.59 -9.22
N THR A 55 -6.93 9.20 -8.98
CA THR A 55 -6.61 9.76 -7.66
C THR A 55 -7.62 10.84 -7.28
N LYS A 56 -7.92 10.97 -5.99
CA LYS A 56 -8.96 11.86 -5.47
C LYS A 56 -8.37 13.07 -4.73
N PRO A 57 -9.12 14.18 -4.61
CA PRO A 57 -8.76 15.28 -3.73
C PRO A 57 -8.57 14.83 -2.27
N ILE A 58 -7.72 15.55 -1.53
CA ILE A 58 -7.34 15.18 -0.15
C ILE A 58 -8.53 15.11 0.81
N ASN A 59 -9.56 15.94 0.62
CA ASN A 59 -10.77 15.95 1.44
C ASN A 59 -11.66 14.70 1.26
N GLU A 60 -11.46 13.92 0.18
CA GLU A 60 -12.09 12.62 -0.03
C GLU A 60 -11.20 11.45 0.45
N GLY A 61 -9.99 11.78 0.92
CA GLY A 61 -9.05 10.86 1.53
C GLY A 61 -9.58 10.28 2.84
N LYS A 62 -9.23 9.03 3.11
CA LYS A 62 -9.51 8.36 4.37
C LYS A 62 -8.22 7.78 4.91
N TRP A 63 -7.94 8.06 6.18
CA TRP A 63 -6.90 7.34 6.89
C TRP A 63 -7.38 5.92 7.16
N GLU A 64 -6.54 4.94 6.86
CA GLU A 64 -6.77 3.53 7.11
C GLU A 64 -5.55 2.88 7.75
N ALA A 65 -5.79 1.80 8.50
CA ALA A 65 -4.74 0.94 9.04
C ALA A 65 -5.21 -0.52 9.06
N HIS A 66 -4.23 -1.41 9.04
CA HIS A 66 -4.39 -2.86 9.04
C HIS A 66 -3.80 -3.44 10.33
N ARG A 67 -4.21 -4.65 10.72
CA ARG A 67 -3.67 -5.33 11.92
C ARG A 67 -3.05 -6.69 11.60
N ARG A 68 -3.48 -7.35 10.53
CA ARG A 68 -3.01 -8.70 10.16
C ARG A 68 -2.01 -8.66 9.02
N TYR A 69 -2.15 -7.68 8.12
CA TYR A 69 -1.35 -7.57 6.92
C TYR A 69 -0.41 -6.36 6.94
N VAL A 70 0.78 -6.57 6.40
CA VAL A 70 1.64 -5.52 5.86
C VAL A 70 1.22 -5.25 4.42
N ASP A 71 1.22 -3.98 4.05
CA ASP A 71 0.97 -3.54 2.68
C ASP A 71 2.27 -3.20 1.97
N ILE A 72 2.53 -3.84 0.83
CA ILE A 72 3.55 -3.41 -0.13
C ILE A 72 2.82 -2.79 -1.32
N GLN A 73 2.82 -1.47 -1.40
CA GLN A 73 2.15 -0.69 -2.44
C GLN A 73 3.17 -0.28 -3.51
N TYR A 74 3.03 -0.75 -4.75
CA TYR A 74 3.92 -0.47 -5.87
C TYR A 74 3.19 0.26 -7.01
N ILE A 75 3.69 1.44 -7.39
CA ILE A 75 3.11 2.25 -8.47
C ILE A 75 3.71 1.80 -9.80
N MET A 76 2.88 1.15 -10.62
CA MET A 76 3.26 0.69 -11.96
C MET A 76 3.06 1.76 -13.03
N GLN A 77 2.14 2.69 -12.81
CA GLN A 77 1.87 3.80 -13.72
C GLN A 77 1.32 5.01 -12.96
N GLY A 78 1.80 6.20 -13.32
CA GLY A 78 1.33 7.46 -12.75
C GLY A 78 1.99 7.79 -11.41
N LYS A 79 1.31 8.57 -10.57
CA LYS A 79 1.77 8.91 -9.22
C LYS A 79 0.62 9.31 -8.32
N GLU A 80 0.81 9.10 -7.03
CA GLU A 80 -0.12 9.51 -5.99
C GLU A 80 0.60 10.14 -4.81
N THR A 81 -0.13 10.96 -4.07
CA THR A 81 0.25 11.38 -2.72
C THR A 81 -0.35 10.38 -1.72
N VAL A 82 0.44 10.03 -0.71
CA VAL A 82 0.00 9.16 0.39
C VAL A 82 0.23 9.90 1.69
N GLY A 83 -0.81 9.93 2.54
CA GLY A 83 -0.66 10.37 3.92
C GLY A 83 -0.03 9.27 4.77
N TYR A 84 0.79 9.64 5.75
CA TYR A 84 1.34 8.77 6.77
C TYR A 84 1.17 9.37 8.17
N ALA A 85 0.78 8.52 9.12
CA ALA A 85 0.90 8.81 10.54
C ALA A 85 1.13 7.51 11.32
N ASN A 86 1.78 7.60 12.48
CA ASN A 86 1.74 6.50 13.42
C ASN A 86 0.29 6.33 13.93
N VAL A 87 -0.25 5.12 13.86
CA VAL A 87 -1.65 4.81 14.17
C VAL A 87 -2.08 5.29 15.57
N ASN A 88 -1.16 5.29 16.55
CA ASN A 88 -1.44 5.72 17.93
C ASN A 88 -1.68 7.24 18.06
N LYS A 89 -1.36 8.01 17.03
CA LYS A 89 -1.66 9.46 16.96
C LYS A 89 -3.05 9.74 16.38
N LEU A 90 -3.74 8.72 15.86
CA LEU A 90 -5.04 8.87 15.20
C LEU A 90 -6.21 8.29 16.01
N ARG A 91 -7.38 8.88 15.73
CA ARG A 91 -8.74 8.56 16.21
C ARG A 91 -9.42 7.40 15.47
N PRO A 92 -9.78 6.23 16.00
CA PRO A 92 -10.74 5.35 15.30
C PRO A 92 -12.01 6.09 14.90
N PHE A 93 -12.38 6.01 13.63
CA PHE A 93 -13.63 6.57 13.10
C PHE A 93 -14.75 5.53 13.10
N ASN A 94 -14.40 4.26 12.91
CA ASN A 94 -15.30 3.11 12.98
C ASN A 94 -14.66 1.97 13.75
N GLU A 95 -15.44 0.93 14.02
CA GLU A 95 -14.92 -0.33 14.53
C GLU A 95 -14.06 -1.04 13.49
N TYR A 96 -13.09 -1.83 13.96
CA TYR A 96 -12.21 -2.61 13.11
C TYR A 96 -12.97 -3.78 12.46
N ASP A 97 -12.96 -3.83 11.13
CA ASP A 97 -13.52 -4.92 10.33
C ASP A 97 -12.48 -6.04 10.21
N LYS A 98 -12.70 -7.13 10.94
CA LYS A 98 -11.80 -8.31 10.96
C LYS A 98 -11.73 -9.03 9.61
N THR A 99 -12.82 -9.01 8.84
CA THR A 99 -12.92 -9.71 7.55
C THR A 99 -12.11 -9.00 6.48
N LYS A 100 -12.13 -7.66 6.50
CA LYS A 100 -11.39 -6.81 5.55
C LYS A 100 -10.02 -6.36 6.06
N ASP A 101 -9.68 -6.70 7.31
CA ASP A 101 -8.50 -6.22 8.03
C ASP A 101 -8.34 -4.70 7.97
N ILE A 102 -9.39 -3.94 8.29
CA ILE A 102 -9.33 -2.47 8.14
C ILE A 102 -10.04 -1.72 9.27
N VAL A 103 -9.44 -0.62 9.68
CA VAL A 103 -10.08 0.43 10.48
C VAL A 103 -9.84 1.78 9.81
N PHE A 104 -10.87 2.60 9.70
CA PHE A 104 -10.73 3.99 9.28
C PHE A 104 -10.49 4.89 10.47
N LEU A 105 -9.69 5.93 10.25
CA LEU A 105 -9.17 6.80 11.29
C LEU A 105 -9.43 8.27 10.97
N LYS A 106 -9.32 9.11 12.00
CA LYS A 106 -9.39 10.57 11.93
C LYS A 106 -8.16 11.19 12.57
N GLY A 107 -7.62 12.22 11.92
CA GLY A 107 -6.53 13.03 12.42
C GLY A 107 -5.69 13.57 11.27
N SER A 108 -4.44 13.91 11.57
CA SER A 108 -3.49 14.50 10.64
C SER A 108 -2.20 13.68 10.58
N GLY A 109 -1.46 13.84 9.49
CA GLY A 109 -0.18 13.20 9.29
C GLY A 109 0.63 13.92 8.23
N ASP A 110 1.78 13.35 7.92
CA ASP A 110 2.67 13.84 6.88
C ASP A 110 2.25 13.29 5.53
N PHE A 111 2.59 13.99 4.44
CA PHE A 111 2.26 13.56 3.09
C PHE A 111 3.51 13.49 2.24
N PHE A 112 3.58 12.45 1.42
CA PHE A 112 4.68 12.24 0.48
C PHE A 112 4.13 11.68 -0.84
N THR A 113 4.90 11.83 -1.91
CA THR A 113 4.49 11.37 -3.24
C THR A 113 5.21 10.08 -3.60
N ILE A 114 4.46 9.10 -4.08
CA ILE A 114 4.97 7.86 -4.67
C ILE A 114 4.71 7.92 -6.17
N SER A 115 5.77 7.80 -6.97
CA SER A 115 5.68 7.85 -8.42
C SER A 115 5.93 6.47 -9.03
N GLU A 116 5.65 6.32 -10.32
CA GLU A 116 5.97 5.15 -11.10
C GLU A 116 7.37 4.60 -10.81
N GLY A 117 7.44 3.27 -10.60
CA GLY A 117 8.67 2.58 -10.25
C GLY A 117 9.03 2.62 -8.75
N TYR A 118 8.26 3.31 -7.91
CA TYR A 118 8.44 3.30 -6.45
C TYR A 118 7.45 2.38 -5.75
N PHE A 119 7.91 1.82 -4.64
CA PHE A 119 7.09 1.09 -3.69
C PHE A 119 7.11 1.75 -2.31
N ALA A 120 6.07 1.50 -1.52
CA ALA A 120 6.02 1.77 -0.10
C ALA A 120 5.58 0.54 0.67
N ILE A 121 6.14 0.36 1.87
CA ILE A 121 5.79 -0.71 2.81
C ILE A 121 5.17 -0.07 4.05
N PHE A 122 3.93 -0.44 4.37
CA PHE A 122 3.19 0.01 5.55
C PHE A 122 2.95 -1.17 6.49
N ALA A 123 3.54 -1.10 7.68
CA ALA A 123 3.27 -2.03 8.78
C ALA A 123 1.95 -1.68 9.49
N PRO A 124 1.43 -2.52 10.39
CA PRO A 124 0.19 -2.25 11.14
C PRO A 124 0.17 -0.91 11.88
N GLU A 125 1.34 -0.44 12.33
CA GLU A 125 1.50 0.83 13.04
C GLU A 125 1.50 2.05 12.09
N ASP A 126 1.61 1.82 10.78
CA ASP A 126 1.69 2.84 9.74
C ASP A 126 0.30 3.12 9.15
N ALA A 127 -0.50 3.93 9.84
CA ALA A 127 -1.73 4.43 9.28
C ALA A 127 -1.44 5.27 8.04
N HIS A 128 -2.18 5.03 6.96
CA HIS A 128 -1.92 5.67 5.68
C HIS A 128 -3.20 6.14 5.01
N MET A 129 -3.06 7.13 4.11
CA MET A 129 -4.16 7.67 3.31
C MET A 129 -3.76 7.60 1.83
N PRO A 130 -4.08 6.51 1.13
CA PRO A 130 -3.66 6.32 -0.25
C PRO A 130 -4.56 7.05 -1.26
N CYS A 131 -4.21 6.96 -2.53
CA CYS A 131 -5.01 7.42 -3.66
C CYS A 131 -5.22 8.94 -3.77
N ILE A 132 -4.39 9.76 -3.11
CA ILE A 132 -4.55 11.22 -3.13
C ILE A 132 -3.87 11.83 -4.35
N ALA A 133 -4.52 12.81 -4.97
CA ALA A 133 -4.01 13.50 -6.14
C ALA A 133 -2.70 14.26 -5.83
N TYR A 134 -1.71 14.13 -6.72
CA TYR A 134 -0.58 15.07 -6.76
C TYR A 134 -0.99 16.31 -7.56
N LYS A 135 -1.41 17.36 -6.85
CA LYS A 135 -2.03 18.59 -7.40
C LYS A 135 -3.40 18.34 -8.03
N GLU A 136 -3.45 17.58 -9.12
CA GLU A 136 -4.67 17.29 -9.88
C GLU A 136 -4.94 15.77 -9.99
N PRO A 137 -6.22 15.36 -10.02
CA PRO A 137 -6.62 13.96 -10.25
C PRO A 137 -6.07 13.34 -11.53
N GLN A 138 -5.35 12.22 -11.41
CA GLN A 138 -4.80 11.46 -12.54
C GLN A 138 -5.04 9.96 -12.38
N PHE A 139 -4.92 9.20 -13.48
CA PHE A 139 -5.01 7.75 -13.42
C PHE A 139 -3.73 7.14 -12.85
N VAL A 140 -3.90 6.14 -11.99
CA VAL A 140 -2.82 5.37 -11.37
C VAL A 140 -3.14 3.89 -11.48
N LYS A 141 -2.14 3.10 -11.92
CA LYS A 141 -2.17 1.64 -11.85
C LYS A 141 -1.22 1.20 -10.74
N LYS A 142 -1.76 0.52 -9.72
CA LYS A 142 -1.04 0.13 -8.51
C LYS A 142 -1.18 -1.36 -8.23
N ALA A 143 -0.09 -1.97 -7.77
CA ALA A 143 -0.08 -3.28 -7.16
C ALA A 143 -0.04 -3.12 -5.64
N VAL A 144 -0.90 -3.82 -4.92
CA VAL A 144 -0.85 -3.91 -3.46
C VAL A 144 -0.67 -5.37 -3.10
N ILE A 145 0.50 -5.73 -2.59
CA ILE A 145 0.74 -7.05 -2.03
C ILE A 145 0.45 -7.00 -0.54
N LYS A 146 -0.40 -7.91 -0.10
CA LYS A 146 -0.78 -8.10 1.30
C LYS A 146 0.02 -9.28 1.84
N VAL A 147 0.84 -9.02 2.87
CA VAL A 147 1.70 -10.01 3.53
C VAL A 147 1.17 -10.25 4.94
N LEU A 148 0.72 -11.48 5.23
CA LEU A 148 0.26 -11.83 6.57
C LEU A 148 1.45 -11.85 7.54
N ILE A 149 1.29 -11.26 8.71
CA ILE A 149 2.35 -11.22 9.76
C ILE A 149 1.94 -11.92 11.06
N HIS A 150 0.69 -12.35 11.18
CA HIS A 150 0.11 -12.98 12.38
C HIS A 150 -0.85 -14.11 12.03
#